data_AF-A0A8J6TNA4-F1
#
_entry.id   AF-A0A8J6TNA4-F1
#
_cell.length_a   1.000
_cell.length_b   1.000
_cell.length_c   1.000
_cell.angle_alpha   90.00
_cell.angle_beta   90.00
_cell.angle_gamma   90.00
#
_symmetry.space_group_name_H-M   'P 1'
#
loop_
_entity.id
_entity.type
_entity.pdbx_description
1 polymer ?
#
loop_
_entity_poly.entity_id
_entity_poly.type
_entity_poly.pdbx_seq_one_letter_code
_entity_poly.pdbx_strand_id
1 'polypeptide(L)'
;MNRHLLILVAGLASFAVSAAGSVEQRIDRLERQMSRLTVLTMEMRDLRKDLQENYGAVEEMVHQMELLKRQQSNSYIDLDQRIKKIEDGKSRVVEANPSITGSSDSKEIDAYNSAFALVRSIQYQKALSAFNRLIKKFPKGEYTGDSWYWIGRLHTINGNKSEASKAYAQAKSILQSIVKKSPGSAQAKRAADKLKKINR
;
A
#
# COMPACT_ATOMS: atom_id res chain seq x y z
N MET A 1 36.23 55.93 -74.09
CA MET A 1 35.29 56.76 -73.33
C MET A 1 34.71 55.90 -72.19
N ASN A 2 34.92 56.33 -70.93
CA ASN A 2 34.26 55.99 -69.64
C ASN A 2 34.05 54.51 -69.24
N ARG A 3 34.63 53.93 -68.17
CA ARG A 3 34.70 54.23 -66.71
C ARG A 3 33.66 53.47 -65.86
N HIS A 4 34.19 52.61 -64.97
CA HIS A 4 33.79 52.32 -63.56
C HIS A 4 32.72 51.25 -63.20
N LEU A 5 33.19 50.33 -62.34
CA LEU A 5 32.67 49.96 -61.00
C LEU A 5 31.87 48.64 -60.75
N LEU A 6 32.43 47.82 -59.84
CA LEU A 6 31.84 47.07 -58.69
C LEU A 6 30.66 46.10 -58.94
N ILE A 7 30.77 44.82 -58.55
CA ILE A 7 30.42 44.20 -57.25
C ILE A 7 31.03 42.78 -57.30
N LEU A 8 31.98 42.29 -56.47
CA LEU A 8 32.08 42.02 -55.03
C LEU A 8 31.00 41.09 -54.40
N VAL A 9 31.45 39.92 -53.93
CA VAL A 9 30.90 39.05 -52.87
C VAL A 9 29.74 38.08 -53.17
N ALA A 10 29.94 36.87 -52.64
CA ALA A 10 28.97 36.04 -51.91
C ALA A 10 28.46 34.79 -52.64
N GLY A 11 28.95 33.63 -52.20
CA GLY A 11 28.42 32.34 -52.65
C GLY A 11 29.05 31.09 -52.04
N LEU A 12 29.82 31.21 -50.94
CA LEU A 12 30.09 30.09 -50.05
C LEU A 12 28.76 29.62 -49.44
N ALA A 13 28.23 28.52 -49.96
CA ALA A 13 27.28 27.69 -49.24
C ALA A 13 27.40 26.25 -49.72
N SER A 14 28.61 25.68 -49.62
CA SER A 14 28.69 24.26 -49.29
C SER A 14 27.92 24.08 -48.00
N PHE A 15 26.69 23.58 -48.11
CA PHE A 15 25.92 23.06 -46.99
C PHE A 15 26.60 21.78 -46.47
N ALA A 16 27.77 21.94 -45.86
CA ALA A 16 28.20 21.01 -44.83
C ALA A 16 27.45 21.44 -43.57
N VAL A 17 26.27 20.85 -43.39
CA VAL A 17 25.54 20.86 -42.12
C VAL A 17 26.43 20.15 -41.10
N SER A 18 27.39 20.87 -40.54
CA SER A 18 28.22 20.43 -39.43
C SER A 18 27.68 21.08 -38.16
N ALA A 19 26.50 20.64 -37.72
CA ALA A 19 25.97 20.96 -36.39
C ALA A 19 24.86 19.99 -35.94
N ALA A 20 24.93 18.72 -36.33
CA ALA A 20 24.17 17.63 -35.74
C ALA A 20 24.83 16.33 -36.21
N GLY A 21 25.20 15.43 -35.29
CA GLY A 21 25.81 14.15 -35.67
C GLY A 21 24.99 13.40 -36.71
N SER A 22 25.65 12.52 -37.48
CA SER A 22 24.98 11.71 -38.51
C SER A 22 23.76 10.97 -37.94
N VAL A 23 22.84 10.58 -38.82
CA VAL A 23 21.65 9.82 -38.41
C VAL A 23 22.05 8.57 -37.61
N GLU A 24 23.13 7.89 -38.00
CA GLU A 24 23.73 6.78 -37.27
C GLU A 24 24.15 7.17 -35.85
N GLN A 25 24.85 8.30 -35.66
CA GLN A 25 25.26 8.75 -34.33
C GLN A 25 24.08 9.11 -33.41
N ARG A 26 22.97 9.56 -34.01
CA ARG A 26 21.71 9.84 -33.28
C ARG A 26 21.01 8.53 -32.90
N ILE A 27 21.00 7.55 -33.80
CA ILE A 27 20.47 6.20 -33.54
C ILE A 27 21.27 5.55 -32.40
N ASP A 28 22.60 5.55 -32.46
CA ASP A 28 23.45 5.00 -31.40
C ASP A 28 23.19 5.64 -30.03
N ARG A 29 22.98 6.97 -29.98
CA ARG A 29 22.61 7.66 -28.74
C ARG A 29 21.23 7.24 -28.25
N LEU A 30 20.25 7.14 -29.15
CA LEU A 30 18.90 6.71 -28.80
C LEU A 30 18.87 5.27 -28.31
N GLU A 31 19.62 4.36 -28.93
CA GLU A 31 19.74 2.97 -28.50
C GLU A 31 20.39 2.84 -27.12
N ARG A 32 21.45 3.62 -26.86
CA ARG A 32 22.07 3.69 -25.52
C ARG A 32 21.12 4.29 -24.48
N GLN A 33 20.36 5.33 -24.85
CA GLN A 33 19.35 5.92 -23.97
C GLN A 33 18.20 4.95 -23.68
N MET A 34 17.72 4.23 -24.69
CA MET A 34 16.70 3.18 -24.56
C MET A 34 17.18 2.03 -23.68
N SER A 35 18.44 1.59 -23.87
CA SER A 35 19.06 0.56 -23.02
C SER A 35 19.15 1.02 -21.57
N ARG A 36 19.55 2.27 -21.32
CA ARG A 36 19.58 2.86 -19.99
C ARG A 36 18.19 2.99 -19.37
N LEU A 37 17.18 3.42 -20.14
CA LEU A 37 15.79 3.49 -19.69
C LEU A 37 15.25 2.11 -19.33
N THR A 38 15.63 1.08 -20.09
CA THR A 38 15.23 -0.31 -19.82
C THR A 38 15.78 -0.77 -18.47
N VAL A 39 17.07 -0.56 -18.20
CA VAL A 39 17.71 -0.90 -16.92
C VAL A 39 17.08 -0.13 -15.77
N LEU A 40 16.88 1.19 -15.91
CA LEU A 40 16.25 2.01 -14.86
C LEU A 40 14.80 1.57 -14.57
N THR A 41 14.08 1.12 -15.60
CA THR A 41 12.71 0.60 -15.44
C THR A 41 12.71 -0.73 -14.70
N MET A 42 13.70 -1.59 -14.96
CA MET A 42 13.90 -2.83 -14.20
C MET A 42 14.25 -2.53 -12.74
N GLU A 43 15.18 -1.61 -12.49
CA GLU A 43 15.58 -1.22 -11.13
C GLU A 43 14.43 -0.59 -10.34
N MET A 44 13.64 0.29 -10.97
CA MET A 44 12.42 0.85 -10.37
C MET A 44 11.38 -0.22 -10.06
N ARG A 45 11.32 -1.29 -10.86
CA ARG A 45 10.42 -2.42 -10.64
C ARG A 45 10.88 -3.24 -9.44
N ASP A 46 12.18 -3.49 -9.31
CA ASP A 46 12.77 -4.22 -8.17
C ASP A 46 12.63 -3.43 -6.88
N LEU A 47 12.94 -2.13 -6.89
CA LEU A 47 12.80 -1.29 -5.71
C LEU A 47 11.36 -1.16 -5.23
N ARG A 48 10.39 -1.14 -6.15
CA ARG A 48 8.96 -1.18 -5.81
C ARG A 48 8.56 -2.51 -5.18
N LYS A 49 9.14 -3.61 -5.66
CA LYS A 49 8.94 -4.94 -5.08
C LYS A 49 9.51 -5.00 -3.66
N ASP A 50 10.73 -4.50 -3.44
CA ASP A 50 11.37 -4.49 -2.11
C ASP A 50 10.62 -3.60 -1.12
N LEU A 51 10.16 -2.42 -1.55
CA LEU A 51 9.31 -1.57 -0.72
C LEU A 51 8.00 -2.28 -0.36
N GLN A 52 7.42 -3.02 -1.30
CA GLN A 52 6.19 -3.77 -1.05
C GLN A 52 6.41 -4.93 -0.07
N GLU A 53 7.52 -5.66 -0.18
CA GLU A 53 7.91 -6.71 0.76
C GLU A 53 8.17 -6.14 2.15
N ASN A 54 8.88 -5.02 2.24
CA ASN A 54 9.12 -4.32 3.50
C ASN A 54 7.81 -3.79 4.12
N TYR A 55 6.91 -3.21 3.33
CA TYR A 55 5.58 -2.84 3.84
C TYR A 55 4.79 -4.06 4.30
N GLY A 56 4.94 -5.19 3.60
CA GLY A 56 4.40 -6.49 3.97
C GLY A 56 4.84 -6.92 5.36
N ALA A 57 6.16 -7.00 5.55
CA ALA A 57 6.81 -7.42 6.79
C ALA A 57 6.47 -6.49 7.96
N VAL A 58 6.44 -5.17 7.74
CA VAL A 58 6.10 -4.20 8.79
C VAL A 58 4.65 -4.35 9.24
N GLU A 59 3.70 -4.53 8.33
CA GLU A 59 2.30 -4.72 8.73
C GLU A 59 2.08 -6.07 9.43
N GLU A 60 2.76 -7.12 9.01
CA GLU A 60 2.72 -8.43 9.67
C GLU A 60 3.30 -8.35 11.08
N MET A 61 4.44 -7.70 11.25
CA MET A 61 5.06 -7.51 12.57
C MET A 61 4.16 -6.67 13.49
N VAL A 62 3.53 -5.61 12.97
CA VAL A 62 2.55 -4.81 13.71
C VAL A 62 1.32 -5.64 14.10
N HIS A 63 0.85 -6.51 13.22
CA HIS A 63 -0.30 -7.37 13.49
C HIS A 63 0.01 -8.44 14.54
N GLN A 64 1.16 -9.11 14.44
CA GLN A 64 1.60 -10.10 15.42
C GLN A 64 1.78 -9.48 16.81
N MET A 65 2.38 -8.29 16.88
CA MET A 65 2.51 -7.54 18.14
C MET A 65 1.16 -7.20 18.76
N GLU A 66 0.16 -6.81 17.96
CA GLU A 66 -1.18 -6.51 18.44
C GLU A 66 -1.90 -7.77 18.95
N LEU A 67 -1.80 -8.89 18.23
CA LEU A 67 -2.36 -10.16 18.66
C LEU A 67 -1.75 -10.62 19.99
N LEU A 68 -0.42 -10.59 20.10
CA LEU A 68 0.28 -10.94 21.33
C LEU A 68 -0.16 -10.05 22.50
N LYS A 69 -0.27 -8.74 22.25
CA LYS A 69 -0.71 -7.79 23.27
C LYS A 69 -2.16 -8.05 23.71
N ARG A 70 -3.07 -8.36 22.78
CA ARG A 70 -4.46 -8.72 23.09
C ARG A 70 -4.54 -10.03 23.87
N GLN A 71 -3.80 -11.04 23.45
CA GLN A 71 -3.73 -12.32 24.15
C GLN A 71 -3.22 -12.14 25.58
N GLN A 72 -2.16 -11.36 25.77
CA GLN A 72 -1.62 -11.03 27.09
C GLN A 72 -2.65 -10.28 27.94
N SER A 73 -3.31 -9.26 27.39
CA SER A 73 -4.37 -8.49 28.08
C SER A 73 -5.53 -9.37 28.50
N ASN A 74 -6.01 -10.25 27.62
CA ASN A 74 -7.11 -11.17 27.93
C ASN A 74 -6.73 -12.16 29.01
N SER A 75 -5.47 -12.63 29.02
CA SER A 75 -4.95 -13.50 30.07
C SER A 75 -4.92 -12.78 31.43
N TYR A 76 -4.56 -11.49 31.48
CA TYR A 76 -4.64 -10.72 32.73
C TYR A 76 -6.06 -10.54 33.24
N ILE A 77 -7.02 -10.28 32.34
CA ILE A 77 -8.42 -10.13 32.72
C ILE A 77 -8.98 -11.45 33.26
N ASP A 78 -8.65 -12.59 32.64
CA ASP A 78 -9.07 -13.91 33.14
C ASP A 78 -8.47 -14.20 34.53
N LEU A 79 -7.17 -13.93 34.71
CA LEU A 79 -6.50 -14.11 36.00
C LEU A 79 -7.15 -13.24 37.09
N ASP A 80 -7.44 -11.97 36.80
CA ASP A 80 -8.11 -11.05 37.74
C ASP A 80 -9.53 -11.52 38.09
N GLN A 81 -10.31 -11.97 37.10
CA GLN A 81 -11.63 -12.54 37.33
C GLN A 81 -11.59 -13.82 38.17
N ARG A 82 -10.57 -14.67 37.98
CA ARG A 82 -10.37 -15.88 38.77
C ARG A 82 -9.93 -15.57 40.19
N ILE A 83 -9.01 -14.63 40.37
CA ILE A 83 -8.58 -14.16 41.69
C ILE A 83 -9.77 -13.58 42.45
N LYS A 84 -10.54 -12.71 41.81
CA LYS A 84 -11.76 -12.12 42.41
C LYS A 84 -12.80 -13.18 42.77
N LYS A 85 -13.02 -14.19 41.93
CA LYS A 85 -13.94 -15.31 42.24
C LYS A 85 -13.45 -16.21 43.38
N ILE A 86 -12.13 -16.37 43.54
CA ILE A 86 -11.52 -17.10 44.64
C ILE A 86 -11.62 -16.29 45.93
N GLU A 87 -11.41 -14.97 45.85
CA GLU A 87 -11.51 -14.01 46.95
C GLU A 87 -12.96 -13.86 47.45
N ASP A 88 -13.95 -13.87 46.53
CA ASP A 88 -15.39 -13.86 46.86
C ASP A 88 -15.91 -15.22 47.39
N GLY A 89 -15.04 -16.22 47.59
CA GLY A 89 -15.36 -17.52 48.21
C GLY A 89 -16.36 -18.40 47.45
N LYS A 90 -16.77 -18.00 46.24
CA LYS A 90 -17.84 -18.64 45.47
C LYS A 90 -17.25 -19.41 44.30
N SER A 91 -16.62 -20.55 44.60
CA SER A 91 -16.27 -21.55 43.59
C SER A 91 -17.54 -22.20 43.05
N ARG A 92 -18.16 -21.57 42.05
CA ARG A 92 -19.08 -22.24 41.14
C ARG A 92 -18.38 -22.38 39.81
N VAL A 93 -18.18 -23.64 39.40
CA VAL A 93 -17.72 -24.00 38.05
C VAL A 93 -18.72 -23.40 37.07
N VAL A 94 -18.36 -22.26 36.48
CA VAL A 94 -19.14 -21.66 35.41
C VAL A 94 -18.57 -22.24 34.13
N GLU A 95 -19.29 -23.21 33.59
CA GLU A 95 -19.17 -23.69 32.23
C GLU A 95 -19.05 -22.48 31.29
N ALA A 96 -17.94 -22.43 30.57
CA ALA A 96 -17.60 -21.33 29.68
C ALA A 96 -18.64 -21.27 28.56
N ASN A 97 -19.64 -20.39 28.69
CA ASN A 97 -20.44 -19.95 27.57
C ASN A 97 -19.70 -18.77 26.91
N PRO A 98 -19.03 -18.95 25.76
CA PRO A 98 -18.28 -17.88 25.13
C PRO A 98 -19.30 -16.94 24.50
N SER A 99 -19.65 -15.89 25.23
CA SER A 99 -20.41 -14.78 24.67
C SER A 99 -19.65 -14.24 23.46
N ILE A 100 -20.39 -14.21 22.36
CA ILE A 100 -19.96 -14.16 20.97
C ILE A 100 -19.51 -12.73 20.62
N THR A 101 -18.26 -12.41 20.91
CA THR A 101 -17.57 -11.24 20.32
C THR A 101 -16.22 -11.65 19.71
N GLY A 102 -15.54 -12.67 20.25
CA GLY A 102 -14.27 -13.17 19.71
C GLY A 102 -14.36 -13.96 18.40
N SER A 103 -15.51 -14.55 18.06
CA SER A 103 -15.64 -15.38 16.84
C SER A 103 -15.72 -14.56 15.55
N SER A 104 -16.33 -13.38 15.60
CA SER A 104 -16.43 -12.50 14.42
C SER A 104 -15.11 -11.81 14.14
N ASP A 105 -14.46 -11.29 15.19
CA ASP A 105 -13.15 -10.63 15.09
C ASP A 105 -12.07 -11.61 14.59
N SER A 106 -12.05 -12.84 15.12
CA SER A 106 -11.14 -13.88 14.62
C SER A 106 -11.36 -14.18 13.14
N LYS A 107 -12.62 -14.32 12.70
CA LYS A 107 -12.93 -14.61 11.28
C LYS A 107 -12.59 -13.44 10.35
N GLU A 108 -12.71 -12.20 10.81
CA GLU A 108 -12.26 -11.03 10.04
C GLU A 108 -10.74 -11.01 9.91
N ILE A 109 -10.03 -11.25 11.01
CA ILE A 109 -8.57 -11.34 11.06
C ILE A 109 -8.07 -12.42 10.09
N ASP A 110 -8.66 -13.62 10.12
CA ASP A 110 -8.27 -14.71 9.21
C ASP A 110 -8.50 -14.35 7.75
N ALA A 111 -9.63 -13.69 7.44
CA ALA A 111 -9.91 -13.21 6.10
C ALA A 111 -8.91 -12.15 5.64
N TYR A 112 -8.50 -11.25 6.54
CA TYR A 112 -7.51 -10.21 6.25
C TYR A 112 -6.14 -10.83 5.97
N ASN A 113 -5.68 -11.74 6.83
CA ASN A 113 -4.41 -12.44 6.67
C ASN A 113 -4.35 -13.24 5.36
N SER A 114 -5.45 -13.92 5.03
CA SER A 114 -5.57 -14.68 3.77
C SER A 114 -5.49 -13.76 2.54
N ALA A 115 -6.14 -12.61 2.58
CA ALA A 115 -6.06 -11.61 1.51
C ALA A 115 -4.65 -11.04 1.36
N PHE A 116 -3.98 -10.78 2.49
CA PHE A 116 -2.63 -10.26 2.53
C PHE A 116 -1.58 -11.26 2.01
N ALA A 117 -1.75 -12.54 2.30
CA ALA A 117 -0.89 -13.60 1.76
C ALA A 117 -0.88 -13.61 0.22
N LEU A 118 -2.02 -13.27 -0.41
CA LEU A 118 -2.11 -13.12 -1.87
C LEU A 118 -1.35 -11.90 -2.38
N VAL A 119 -1.32 -10.80 -1.61
CA VAL A 119 -0.49 -9.61 -1.92
C VAL A 119 0.99 -9.98 -1.89
N ARG A 120 1.44 -10.71 -0.85
CA ARG A 120 2.83 -11.20 -0.75
C ARG A 120 3.21 -12.11 -1.92
N SER A 121 2.25 -12.91 -2.39
CA SER A 121 2.43 -13.81 -3.54
C SER A 121 2.26 -13.12 -4.90
N ILE A 122 2.14 -11.78 -4.95
CA ILE A 122 1.96 -10.98 -6.17
C ILE A 122 0.64 -11.31 -6.92
N GLN A 123 -0.29 -12.05 -6.30
CA GLN A 123 -1.56 -12.45 -6.89
C GLN A 123 -2.61 -11.34 -6.74
N TYR A 124 -2.35 -10.17 -7.36
CA TYR A 124 -3.12 -8.93 -7.15
C TYR A 124 -4.61 -9.06 -7.43
N GLN A 125 -5.01 -9.77 -8.50
CA GLN A 125 -6.43 -9.96 -8.82
C GLN A 125 -7.17 -10.82 -7.78
N LYS A 126 -6.49 -11.86 -7.26
CA LYS A 126 -7.07 -12.68 -6.19
C LYS A 126 -7.10 -11.91 -4.87
N ALA A 127 -6.07 -11.11 -4.59
CA ALA A 127 -6.01 -10.24 -3.41
C ALA A 127 -7.16 -9.21 -3.42
N LEU A 128 -7.37 -8.52 -4.55
CA LEU A 128 -8.50 -7.61 -4.74
C LEU A 128 -9.84 -8.30 -4.47
N SER A 129 -10.03 -9.50 -5.02
CA SER A 129 -11.24 -10.30 -4.79
C SER A 129 -11.41 -10.67 -3.32
N ALA A 130 -10.32 -11.03 -2.62
CA ALA A 130 -10.34 -11.40 -1.21
C ALA A 130 -10.67 -10.20 -0.30
N PHE A 131 -10.05 -9.04 -0.53
CA PHE A 131 -10.37 -7.82 0.22
C PHE A 131 -11.82 -7.36 -0.01
N ASN A 132 -12.32 -7.41 -1.25
CA ASN A 132 -13.73 -7.10 -1.52
C ASN A 132 -14.70 -8.03 -0.78
N ARG A 133 -14.38 -9.33 -0.71
CA ARG A 133 -15.18 -10.29 0.09
C ARG A 133 -15.12 -9.96 1.59
N LEU A 134 -13.95 -9.61 2.11
CA LEU A 134 -13.78 -9.20 3.50
C LEU A 134 -14.67 -8.00 3.81
N ILE A 135 -14.59 -6.94 3.02
CA ILE A 135 -15.40 -5.71 3.19
C ILE A 135 -16.90 -6.03 3.14
N LYS A 136 -17.34 -6.91 2.23
CA LYS A 136 -18.74 -7.31 2.13
C LYS A 136 -19.21 -8.08 3.37
N LYS A 137 -18.36 -8.95 3.91
CA LYS A 137 -18.68 -9.80 5.07
C LYS A 137 -18.57 -9.04 6.40
N PHE A 138 -17.64 -8.09 6.48
CA PHE A 138 -17.34 -7.29 7.66
C PHE A 138 -17.35 -5.81 7.29
N PRO A 139 -18.51 -5.19 7.00
CA PRO A 139 -18.58 -3.81 6.52
C PRO A 139 -18.25 -2.75 7.59
N LYS A 140 -18.27 -3.14 8.87
CA LYS A 140 -17.93 -2.29 10.03
C LYS A 140 -16.79 -2.88 10.85
N GLY A 141 -16.05 -3.82 10.26
CA GLY A 141 -15.01 -4.56 10.93
C GLY A 141 -13.75 -3.72 11.18
N GLU A 142 -12.85 -4.26 11.99
CA GLU A 142 -11.63 -3.57 12.41
C GLU A 142 -10.69 -3.33 11.23
N TYR A 143 -10.68 -4.25 10.26
CA TYR A 143 -9.79 -4.30 9.12
C TYR A 143 -10.45 -3.81 7.82
N THR A 144 -11.70 -3.34 7.88
CA THR A 144 -12.40 -2.83 6.69
C THR A 144 -11.70 -1.62 6.08
N GLY A 145 -11.30 -0.64 6.91
CA GLY A 145 -10.57 0.55 6.45
C GLY A 145 -9.20 0.19 5.88
N ASP A 146 -8.52 -0.75 6.51
CA ASP A 146 -7.23 -1.28 6.06
C ASP A 146 -7.36 -2.02 4.72
N SER A 147 -8.43 -2.78 4.53
CA SER A 147 -8.73 -3.51 3.29
C SER A 147 -8.97 -2.55 2.13
N TRP A 148 -9.73 -1.47 2.35
CA TRP A 148 -9.91 -0.42 1.33
C TRP A 148 -8.59 0.27 0.96
N TYR A 149 -7.72 0.51 1.95
CA TYR A 149 -6.38 1.05 1.69
C TYR A 149 -5.56 0.11 0.79
N TRP A 150 -5.59 -1.20 1.08
CA TRP A 150 -4.91 -2.20 0.26
C TRP A 150 -5.48 -2.30 -1.16
N ILE A 151 -6.79 -2.24 -1.33
CA ILE A 151 -7.43 -2.16 -2.66
C ILE A 151 -6.93 -0.94 -3.43
N GLY A 152 -6.84 0.23 -2.78
CA GLY A 152 -6.30 1.45 -3.39
C GLY A 152 -4.88 1.25 -3.90
N ARG A 153 -4.00 0.66 -3.07
CA ARG A 153 -2.61 0.33 -3.45
C ARG A 153 -2.54 -0.62 -4.63
N LEU A 154 -3.32 -1.69 -4.60
CA LEU A 154 -3.35 -2.69 -5.68
C LEU A 154 -3.82 -2.08 -7.00
N HIS A 155 -4.80 -1.18 -6.97
CA HIS A 155 -5.22 -0.44 -8.16
C HIS A 155 -4.16 0.55 -8.65
N THR A 156 -3.44 1.23 -7.76
CA THR A 156 -2.29 2.08 -8.13
C THR A 156 -1.23 1.27 -8.86
N ILE A 157 -0.90 0.08 -8.37
CA ILE A 157 0.08 -0.83 -8.99
C ILE A 157 -0.37 -1.26 -10.38
N ASN A 158 -1.66 -1.57 -10.55
CA ASN A 158 -2.23 -1.98 -11.83
C ASN A 158 -2.46 -0.81 -12.82
N GLY A 159 -2.11 0.42 -12.47
CA GLY A 159 -2.31 1.61 -13.32
C GLY A 159 -3.73 2.20 -13.29
N ASN A 160 -4.63 1.60 -12.52
CA ASN A 160 -6.05 1.99 -12.41
C ASN A 160 -6.21 3.16 -11.42
N LYS A 161 -5.77 4.35 -11.81
CA LYS A 161 -5.74 5.54 -10.93
C LYS A 161 -7.13 5.97 -10.45
N SER A 162 -8.16 5.82 -11.28
CA SER A 162 -9.54 6.19 -10.93
C SER A 162 -10.07 5.32 -9.79
N GLU A 163 -9.93 4.00 -9.93
CA GLU A 163 -10.33 3.00 -8.95
C GLU A 163 -9.51 3.14 -7.67
N ALA A 164 -8.21 3.42 -7.78
CA ALA A 164 -7.35 3.68 -6.64
C ALA A 164 -7.84 4.88 -5.82
N SER A 165 -8.15 6.00 -6.49
CA SER A 165 -8.67 7.21 -5.83
C SER A 165 -9.97 6.94 -5.08
N LYS A 166 -10.91 6.22 -5.71
CA LYS A 166 -12.18 5.81 -5.07
C LYS A 166 -11.93 4.96 -3.82
N ALA A 167 -11.04 3.96 -3.91
CA ALA A 167 -10.72 3.09 -2.79
C ALA A 167 -10.03 3.83 -1.64
N TYR A 168 -9.10 4.73 -1.94
CA TYR A 168 -8.47 5.57 -0.91
C TYR A 168 -9.46 6.53 -0.25
N ALA A 169 -10.44 7.07 -0.99
CA ALA A 169 -11.50 7.89 -0.40
C ALA A 169 -12.34 7.10 0.61
N GLN A 170 -12.72 5.85 0.26
CA GLN A 170 -13.42 4.94 1.19
C GLN A 170 -12.57 4.63 2.41
N ALA A 171 -11.30 4.26 2.21
CA ALA A 171 -10.35 4.02 3.30
C ALA A 171 -10.26 5.23 4.22
N LYS A 172 -10.07 6.44 3.66
CA LYS A 172 -9.95 7.67 4.42
C LYS A 172 -11.17 7.92 5.31
N SER A 173 -12.38 7.77 4.76
CA SER A 173 -13.62 7.94 5.51
C SER A 173 -13.70 7.00 6.73
N ILE A 174 -13.44 5.71 6.52
CA ILE A 174 -13.52 4.70 7.58
C ILE A 174 -12.43 4.90 8.63
N LEU A 175 -11.18 5.11 8.19
CA LEU A 175 -10.04 5.30 9.09
C LEU A 175 -10.19 6.57 9.93
N GLN A 176 -10.72 7.66 9.37
CA GLN A 176 -11.04 8.87 10.13
C GLN A 176 -12.11 8.62 11.20
N SER A 177 -13.15 7.84 10.87
CA SER A 177 -14.15 7.42 11.86
C SER A 177 -13.51 6.63 13.00
N ILE A 178 -12.59 5.71 12.72
CA ILE A 178 -11.89 4.91 13.73
C ILE A 178 -11.08 5.81 14.67
N VAL A 179 -10.29 6.73 14.11
CA VAL A 179 -9.49 7.68 14.89
C VAL A 179 -10.37 8.54 15.81
N LYS A 180 -11.52 9.01 15.30
CA LYS A 180 -12.45 9.87 16.06
C LYS A 180 -13.19 9.11 17.16
N LYS A 181 -13.61 7.87 16.91
CA LYS A 181 -14.43 7.08 17.85
C LYS A 181 -13.62 6.42 18.95
N SER A 182 -12.37 6.07 18.68
CA SER A 182 -11.53 5.32 19.62
C SER A 182 -10.14 5.97 19.77
N PRO A 183 -10.06 7.26 20.13
CA PRO A 183 -8.79 7.98 20.22
C PRO A 183 -7.85 7.28 21.21
N GLY A 184 -6.57 7.17 20.85
CA GLY A 184 -5.54 6.53 21.68
C GLY A 184 -5.46 4.99 21.59
N SER A 185 -6.48 4.33 21.04
CA SER A 185 -6.45 2.88 20.80
C SER A 185 -5.35 2.48 19.78
N ALA A 186 -4.87 1.24 19.86
CA ALA A 186 -3.91 0.72 18.88
C ALA A 186 -4.46 0.76 17.46
N GLN A 187 -5.75 0.47 17.30
CA GLN A 187 -6.47 0.59 16.04
C GLN A 187 -6.47 2.03 15.50
N ALA A 188 -6.77 3.02 16.34
CA ALA A 188 -6.73 4.43 15.94
C ALA A 188 -5.31 4.90 15.56
N LYS A 189 -4.27 4.44 16.25
CA LYS A 189 -2.88 4.74 15.88
C LYS A 189 -2.55 4.20 14.48
N ARG A 190 -2.87 2.92 14.23
CA ARG A 190 -2.70 2.29 12.90
C ARG A 190 -3.47 3.03 11.80
N ALA A 191 -4.72 3.41 12.09
CA ALA A 191 -5.55 4.16 11.16
C ALA A 191 -4.97 5.54 10.84
N ALA A 192 -4.44 6.25 11.85
CA ALA A 192 -3.79 7.54 11.67
C ALA A 192 -2.54 7.46 10.79
N ASP A 193 -1.73 6.41 10.93
CA ASP A 193 -0.54 6.21 10.11
C ASP A 193 -0.89 5.92 8.64
N LYS A 194 -1.92 5.11 8.39
CA LYS A 194 -2.43 4.89 7.03
C LYS A 194 -3.00 6.16 6.41
N LEU A 195 -3.73 6.98 7.18
CA LEU A 195 -4.22 8.28 6.72
C LEU A 195 -3.10 9.22 6.26
N LYS A 196 -1.97 9.26 7.00
CA LYS A 196 -0.79 10.02 6.57
C LYS A 196 -0.25 9.53 5.23
N LYS A 197 -0.24 8.21 4.99
CA LYS A 197 0.22 7.62 3.72
C LYS A 197 -0.73 7.93 2.55
N ILE A 198 -2.04 7.98 2.78
CA ILE A 198 -3.03 8.29 1.74
C ILE A 198 -2.93 9.75 1.29
N ASN A 199 -2.60 10.67 2.19
CA ASN A 199 -2.54 12.11 1.90
C ASN A 199 -1.17 12.57 1.35
N ARG A 200 -0.21 11.65 1.17
CA ARG A 200 1.10 11.92 0.55
C ARG A 200 1.05 11.54 -0.92
#